data_AF-A0A7R9QPH2-F1
#
_entry.id   AF-A0A7R9QPH2-F1
#
_cell.length_a   1.000
_cell.length_b   1.000
_cell.length_c   1.000
_cell.angle_alpha   90.00
_cell.angle_beta   90.00
_cell.angle_gamma   90.00
#
_symmetry.space_group_name_H-M   'P 1'
#
loop_
_entity.id
_entity.type
_entity.pdbx_description
1 polymer ?
#
loop_
_entity_poly.entity_id
_entity_poly.type
_entity_poly.pdbx_seq_one_letter_code
_entity_poly.pdbx_strand_id
1 'polypeptide(L)'
;MPVFDSEDEDNAKPMSYDEKRQLSLDINKLPGDKLGKVVHIIQSREPSLRDSNPDEIEIDFETLKPSTLRELESYVATCLRKKPRKPYNTKNKQALALAAAAKTKEEQEKKKQELE
;
A
#
# COMPACT_ATOMS: atom_id res chain seq x y z
N MET A 1 22.13 8.65 24.39
CA MET A 1 21.31 7.70 23.63
C MET A 1 20.12 8.46 23.08
N PRO A 2 19.88 8.52 21.77
CA PRO A 2 18.62 9.07 21.29
C PRO A 2 17.51 8.06 21.57
N VAL A 3 16.59 8.46 22.45
CA VAL A 3 15.28 7.84 22.59
C VAL A 3 14.52 8.15 21.30
N PHE A 4 14.22 7.13 20.50
CA PHE A 4 13.15 7.22 19.50
C PHE A 4 11.84 7.25 20.30
N ASP A 5 11.52 8.42 20.84
CA ASP A 5 10.23 8.68 21.42
C ASP A 5 9.21 8.59 20.29
N SER A 6 8.30 7.63 20.38
CA SER A 6 7.19 7.47 19.44
C SER A 6 6.13 8.55 19.68
N GLU A 7 6.54 9.82 19.74
CA GLU A 7 5.67 11.00 19.84
C GLU A 7 4.83 11.23 18.55
N ASP A 8 4.96 10.36 17.55
CA ASP A 8 4.12 10.33 16.36
C ASP A 8 2.75 9.66 16.57
N GLU A 9 2.48 9.06 17.75
CA GLU A 9 1.18 8.44 18.03
C GLU A 9 0.05 9.45 18.30
N ASP A 10 0.38 10.67 18.72
CA ASP A 10 -0.58 11.75 19.02
C ASP A 10 -0.55 12.90 17.99
N ASN A 11 0.54 13.04 17.21
CA ASN A 11 0.68 14.06 16.15
C ASN A 11 0.16 13.63 14.77
N ALA A 12 -0.49 12.48 14.68
CA ALA A 12 -1.03 11.98 13.42
C ALA A 12 -1.98 13.02 12.79
N LYS A 13 -1.64 13.49 11.58
CA LYS A 13 -2.38 14.55 10.89
C LYS A 13 -3.86 14.18 10.81
N PRO A 14 -4.77 14.98 11.40
CA PRO A 14 -6.19 14.67 11.41
C PRO A 14 -6.71 14.55 9.98
N MET A 15 -7.58 13.56 9.75
CA MET A 15 -8.27 13.41 8.46
C MET A 15 -9.39 14.43 8.34
N SER A 16 -9.50 15.02 7.15
CA SER A 16 -10.63 15.86 6.76
C SER A 16 -11.90 15.02 6.66
N TYR A 17 -13.07 15.68 6.76
CA TYR A 17 -14.36 15.00 6.62
C TYR A 17 -14.51 14.23 5.29
N ASP A 18 -14.02 14.79 4.18
CA ASP A 18 -14.04 14.09 2.89
C ASP A 18 -13.19 12.82 2.91
N GLU A 19 -12.02 12.85 3.55
CA GLU A 19 -11.14 11.70 3.71
C GLU A 19 -11.80 10.61 4.58
N LYS A 20 -12.45 10.99 5.69
CA LYS A 20 -13.23 10.06 6.53
C LYS A 20 -14.35 9.39 5.72
N ARG A 21 -15.06 10.16 4.90
CA ARG A 21 -16.11 9.66 4.02
C ARG A 21 -15.57 8.67 2.99
N GLN A 22 -14.44 8.98 2.35
CA GLN A 22 -13.79 8.07 1.40
C GLN A 22 -13.36 6.77 2.10
N LEU A 23 -12.75 6.87 3.28
CA LEU A 23 -12.30 5.72 4.05
C LEU A 23 -13.46 4.76 4.38
N SER A 24 -14.63 5.29 4.77
CA SER A 24 -15.85 4.50 4.98
C SER A 24 -16.27 3.72 3.73
N LEU A 25 -16.32 4.39 2.58
CA LEU A 25 -16.66 3.75 1.30
C LEU A 25 -15.63 2.68 0.92
N ASP A 26 -14.35 2.96 1.16
CA ASP A 26 -13.25 2.08 0.79
C ASP A 26 -13.16 0.85 1.68
N ILE A 27 -13.46 0.98 2.98
CA ILE A 27 -13.65 -0.15 3.89
C ILE A 27 -14.81 -1.03 3.41
N ASN A 28 -15.95 -0.44 3.05
CA ASN A 28 -17.11 -1.19 2.57
C ASN A 28 -16.83 -1.96 1.27
N LYS A 29 -15.89 -1.49 0.43
CA LYS A 29 -15.43 -2.19 -0.78
C LYS A 29 -14.47 -3.35 -0.50
N LEU A 30 -13.94 -3.49 0.72
CA LEU A 30 -13.03 -4.58 1.05
C LEU A 30 -13.78 -5.91 1.17
N PRO A 31 -13.16 -7.03 0.77
CA PRO A 31 -13.71 -8.35 1.03
C PRO A 31 -13.76 -8.62 2.55
N GLY A 32 -14.74 -9.42 3.01
CA GLY A 32 -14.96 -9.72 4.44
C GLY A 32 -13.72 -10.21 5.19
N ASP A 33 -12.85 -11.00 4.55
CA ASP A 33 -11.55 -11.43 5.09
C ASP A 33 -10.65 -10.28 5.56
N LYS A 34 -10.65 -9.18 4.80
CA LYS A 34 -9.88 -7.97 5.13
C LYS A 34 -10.66 -7.04 6.07
N LEU A 35 -11.98 -7.06 5.99
CA LEU A 35 -12.87 -6.31 6.87
C LEU A 35 -12.68 -6.74 8.33
N GLY A 36 -12.59 -8.04 8.60
CA GLY A 36 -12.32 -8.54 9.95
C GLY A 36 -11.02 -8.00 10.55
N LYS A 37 -9.99 -7.80 9.71
CA LYS A 37 -8.73 -7.20 10.15
C LYS A 37 -8.85 -5.69 10.44
N VAL A 38 -9.68 -4.97 9.69
CA VAL A 38 -10.04 -3.58 9.97
C VAL A 38 -10.71 -3.46 11.33
N VAL A 39 -11.72 -4.31 11.60
CA VAL A 39 -12.41 -4.34 12.90
C VAL A 39 -11.45 -4.63 14.05
N HIS A 40 -10.53 -5.58 13.86
CA HIS A 40 -9.54 -5.91 14.88
C HIS A 40 -8.60 -4.75 15.23
N ILE A 41 -8.16 -3.97 14.24
CA ILE A 41 -7.33 -2.77 14.47
C ILE A 41 -8.08 -1.76 15.34
N ILE A 42 -9.36 -1.53 15.03
CA ILE A 42 -10.21 -0.60 15.76
C ILE A 42 -10.40 -1.07 17.20
N GLN A 43 -10.79 -2.33 17.42
CA GLN A 43 -11.01 -2.88 18.75
C GLN A 43 -9.74 -2.88 19.63
N SER A 44 -8.58 -3.05 19.02
CA SER A 44 -7.30 -3.04 19.75
C SER A 44 -6.95 -1.65 20.29
N ARG A 45 -7.22 -0.60 19.49
CA ARG A 45 -6.89 0.80 19.83
C ARG A 45 -8.01 1.53 20.56
N GLU A 46 -9.26 1.14 20.30
CA GLU A 46 -10.47 1.78 20.80
C GLU A 46 -11.24 0.79 21.69
N PRO A 47 -11.06 0.87 23.03
CA PRO A 47 -11.69 -0.07 23.95
C PRO A 47 -13.23 0.00 23.91
N SER A 48 -13.79 1.15 23.53
CA SER A 48 -15.23 1.40 23.43
C SER A 48 -15.95 0.49 22.41
N LEU A 49 -15.22 -0.03 21.42
CA LEU A 49 -15.78 -0.84 20.33
C LEU A 49 -15.46 -2.34 20.49
N ARG A 50 -14.79 -2.74 21.59
CA ARG A 50 -14.39 -4.13 21.83
C ARG A 50 -15.55 -5.09 22.06
N ASP A 51 -16.60 -4.60 22.71
CA ASP A 51 -17.78 -5.41 23.04
C ASP A 51 -18.85 -5.35 21.94
N SER A 52 -18.61 -4.60 20.86
CA SER A 52 -19.50 -4.49 19.71
C SER A 52 -19.42 -5.74 18.82
N ASN A 53 -20.56 -6.09 18.22
CA ASN A 53 -20.66 -7.24 17.33
C ASN A 53 -19.80 -7.01 16.06
N PRO A 54 -18.84 -7.89 15.71
CA PRO A 54 -17.93 -7.67 14.58
C PRO A 54 -18.61 -7.65 13.20
N ASP A 55 -19.79 -8.26 13.08
CA ASP A 55 -20.61 -8.25 11.86
C ASP A 55 -21.43 -6.96 11.68
N GLU A 56 -21.63 -6.16 12.73
CA GLU A 56 -22.54 -5.01 12.75
C GLU A 56 -21.94 -3.77 13.43
N ILE A 57 -20.61 -3.64 13.38
CA ILE A 57 -19.89 -2.53 14.01
C ILE A 57 -20.15 -1.20 13.29
N GLU A 58 -20.68 -0.22 14.02
CA GLU A 58 -20.76 1.17 13.55
C GLU A 58 -19.44 1.88 13.86
N ILE A 59 -18.79 2.40 12.82
CA ILE A 59 -17.51 3.10 12.96
C ILE A 59 -17.77 4.60 12.94
N ASP A 60 -17.70 5.23 14.11
CA ASP A 60 -17.78 6.68 14.22
C ASP A 60 -16.39 7.33 14.08
N PHE A 61 -16.07 7.80 12.88
CA PHE A 61 -14.81 8.48 12.55
C PHE A 61 -14.57 9.80 13.30
N GLU A 62 -15.55 10.33 14.03
CA GLU A 62 -15.38 11.49 14.91
C GLU A 62 -14.87 11.09 16.30
N THR A 63 -15.22 9.89 16.75
CA THR A 63 -14.80 9.35 18.06
C THR A 63 -13.45 8.63 18.01
N LEU A 64 -13.03 8.16 16.82
CA LEU A 64 -11.74 7.50 16.63
C LEU A 64 -10.57 8.47 16.75
N LYS A 65 -9.46 7.99 17.33
CA LYS A 65 -8.22 8.77 17.39
C LYS A 65 -7.62 9.01 15.98
N PRO A 66 -6.95 10.15 15.74
CA PRO A 66 -6.28 10.42 14.47
C PRO A 66 -5.27 9.35 14.04
N SER A 67 -4.58 8.72 15.01
CA SER A 67 -3.66 7.61 14.76
C SER A 67 -4.38 6.36 14.27
N THR A 68 -5.53 6.01 14.86
CA THR A 68 -6.39 4.91 14.40
C THR A 68 -6.87 5.17 12.97
N LEU A 69 -7.31 6.40 12.66
CA LEU A 69 -7.74 6.79 11.31
C LEU A 69 -6.63 6.63 10.26
N ARG A 70 -5.40 7.06 10.56
CA ARG A 70 -4.25 6.93 9.67
C ARG A 70 -3.84 5.47 9.45
N GLU A 71 -3.93 4.64 10.48
CA GLU A 71 -3.63 3.22 10.35
C GLU A 71 -4.67 2.49 9.49
N LEU A 72 -5.96 2.81 9.68
CA LEU A 72 -7.04 2.31 8.84
C LEU A 72 -6.85 2.70 7.37
N GLU A 73 -6.56 3.97 7.09
CA GLU A 73 -6.27 4.45 5.74
C GLU A 73 -5.14 3.66 5.09
N SER A 74 -3.99 3.54 5.77
CA SER A 74 -2.82 2.83 5.24
C SER A 74 -3.14 1.36 4.93
N TYR A 75 -3.89 0.71 5.83
CA TYR A 75 -4.30 -0.67 5.65
C TYR A 75 -5.27 -0.83 4.48
N VAL A 76 -6.31 0.01 4.41
CA VAL A 76 -7.33 0.01 3.36
C VAL A 76 -6.70 0.35 2.01
N ALA A 77 -5.84 1.36 1.94
CA ALA A 77 -5.06 1.71 0.76
C ALA A 77 -4.21 0.53 0.29
N THR A 78 -3.51 -0.16 1.20
CA THR A 78 -2.75 -1.37 0.86
C THR A 78 -3.65 -2.50 0.36
N CYS A 79 -4.87 -2.58 0.89
CA CYS A 79 -5.83 -3.61 0.54
C CYS A 79 -6.52 -3.38 -0.81
N LEU A 80 -6.82 -2.11 -1.13
CA LEU A 80 -7.39 -1.65 -2.40
C LEU A 80 -6.35 -1.54 -3.50
N ARG A 81 -5.09 -1.24 -3.14
CA ARG A 81 -3.97 -1.25 -4.06
C ARG A 81 -3.68 -2.69 -4.45
N LYS A 82 -4.42 -3.15 -5.46
CA LYS A 82 -4.11 -4.36 -6.24
C LYS A 82 -2.62 -4.29 -6.54
N LYS A 83 -1.82 -5.15 -5.90
CA LYS A 83 -0.49 -5.48 -6.44
C LYS A 83 -0.74 -5.76 -7.92
N PRO A 84 -0.06 -5.10 -8.89
CA PRO A 84 0.03 -5.70 -10.20
C PRO A 84 0.49 -7.13 -9.92
N ARG A 85 -0.34 -8.12 -10.25
CA ARG A 85 0.09 -9.51 -10.15
C ARG A 85 1.34 -9.52 -11.01
N LYS A 86 2.52 -9.64 -10.39
CA LYS A 86 3.68 -10.10 -11.13
C LYS A 86 3.20 -11.43 -11.71
N PRO A 87 3.09 -11.60 -13.04
CA PRO A 87 2.99 -12.93 -13.57
C PRO A 87 4.20 -13.65 -12.98
N TYR A 88 3.95 -14.69 -12.21
CA TYR A 88 5.01 -15.57 -11.77
C TYR A 88 5.46 -16.32 -13.03
N ASN A 89 6.32 -15.69 -13.83
CA ASN A 89 7.34 -16.42 -14.55
C ASN A 89 8.55 -15.54 -14.87
N THR A 90 9.69 -16.16 -14.61
CA THR A 90 11.01 -15.87 -15.16
C THR A 90 11.72 -14.65 -14.56
N LYS A 91 12.59 -14.99 -13.60
CA LYS A 91 13.96 -14.51 -13.46
C LYS A 91 14.44 -13.62 -14.62
N ASN A 92 15.15 -12.54 -14.28
CA ASN A 92 16.05 -11.79 -15.18
C ASN A 92 15.46 -10.65 -16.01
N LYS A 93 14.93 -9.60 -15.36
CA LYS A 93 14.80 -8.28 -16.01
C LYS A 93 16.09 -7.45 -16.02
N GLN A 94 17.14 -7.89 -15.32
CA GLN A 94 18.44 -7.22 -15.34
C GLN A 94 19.44 -7.80 -16.36
N ALA A 95 19.21 -9.04 -16.84
CA ALA A 95 20.05 -9.65 -17.89
C ALA A 95 19.62 -9.25 -19.32
N LEU A 96 18.36 -8.87 -19.54
CA LEU A 96 17.85 -8.55 -20.88
C LEU A 96 18.26 -7.13 -21.36
N ALA A 97 18.59 -6.22 -20.43
CA ALA A 97 19.06 -4.88 -20.76
C ALA A 97 20.53 -4.85 -21.23
N LEU A 98 21.35 -5.82 -20.82
CA LEU A 98 22.78 -5.86 -21.16
C LEU A 98 23.08 -6.65 -22.45
N ALA A 99 22.20 -7.58 -22.86
CA ALA A 99 22.40 -8.37 -24.08
C ALA A 99 22.01 -7.63 -25.38
N ALA A 100 21.17 -6.60 -25.30
CA ALA A 100 20.73 -5.84 -26.48
C ALA A 100 21.76 -4.81 -26.97
N ALA A 101 22.70 -4.39 -26.13
CA ALA A 101 23.71 -3.38 -26.46
C ALA A 101 24.97 -3.94 -27.15
N ALA A 102 25.14 -5.27 -27.19
CA ALA A 102 26.33 -5.92 -27.76
C ALA A 102 26.22 -6.24 -29.26
N LYS A 103 25.02 -6.18 -29.87
CA LYS A 103 24.82 -6.58 -31.27
C LYS A 103 24.89 -5.45 -32.30
N THR A 104 25.07 -4.19 -31.89
CA THR A 104 24.99 -3.05 -32.81
C THR A 104 26.35 -2.46 -33.22
N LYS A 105 27.47 -3.09 -32.85
CA LYS A 105 28.82 -2.60 -33.23
C LYS A 105 29.55 -3.43 -34.29
N GLU A 106 29.16 -4.68 -34.54
CA GLU A 106 29.91 -5.55 -35.48
C GLU A 106 29.50 -5.33 -36.96
N GLU A 107 28.32 -4.76 -37.23
CA GLU A 107 27.82 -4.61 -38.62
C GLU A 107 28.32 -3.33 -39.31
N GLN A 108 28.75 -2.29 -38.57
CA GLN A 108 29.23 -1.05 -39.17
C GLN A 108 30.70 -1.08 -39.61
N GLU A 109 31.51 -2.03 -39.13
CA GLU A 109 32.93 -2.08 -39.50
C GLU A 109 33.18 -2.82 -40.82
N LYS A 110 32.36 -3.83 -41.17
CA LYS A 110 32.51 -4.57 -42.43
C LYS A 110 32.17 -3.75 -43.68
N LYS A 111 31.29 -2.75 -43.59
CA LYS A 111 30.92 -1.90 -44.74
C LYS A 111 31.96 -0.85 -45.10
N LYS A 112 32.98 -0.64 -44.26
CA LYS A 112 34.04 0.36 -44.52
C LYS A 112 35.29 -0.23 -45.19
N GLN A 113 35.37 -1.56 -45.35
CA GLN A 113 36.48 -2.23 -46.03
C GLN A 113 36.19 -2.66 -47.48
N GLU A 114 34.93 -2.61 -47.94
CA GLU A 114 34.56 -2.94 -49.33
C GLU A 114 34.50 -1.71 -50.27
N LEU A 115 34.94 -0.53 -49.81
CA LEU A 115 35.00 0.69 -50.62
C LEU A 115 36.41 1.32 -50.63
N GLU A 116 37.43 0.48 -50.71
CA GLU A 116 38.78 0.84 -51.19
C GLU A 116 39.13 -0.02 -52.41
#